data_AF-A0A5K7S3E5-F1
#
_entry.id   AF-A0A5K7S3E5-F1
#
_cell.length_a   1.000
_cell.length_b   1.000
_cell.length_c   1.000
_cell.angle_alpha   90.00
_cell.angle_beta   90.00
_cell.angle_gamma   90.00
#
_symmetry.space_group_name_H-M   'P 1'
#
loop_
_entity.id
_entity.type
_entity.pdbx_description
1 polymer ?
#
loop_
_entity_poly.entity_id
_entity_poly.type
_entity_poly.pdbx_seq_one_letter_code
_entity_poly.pdbx_strand_id
1 'polypeptide(L)'
;MENIKTSVELKEAIKLLELEHTYKGQLLKEQLLLVHESLKPANLIKSVISDVTSSPYLVDNLLGATVGLASGYLTRVVTVGSTGNAFKKLLGTILQFGVTNVVAQHTDTIKSIGQFIYQHFLKGENRNT
;
A
#
# COMPACT_ATOMS: atom_id res chain seq x y z
N MET A 1 8.61 -53.15 -25.28
CA MET A 1 9.69 -52.61 -26.14
C MET A 1 9.82 -53.55 -27.32
N GLU A 2 9.44 -53.10 -28.51
CA GLU A 2 9.63 -53.92 -29.72
C GLU A 2 11.13 -54.16 -29.96
N ASN A 3 11.46 -55.38 -30.37
CA ASN A 3 12.82 -55.78 -30.65
C ASN A 3 13.17 -55.27 -32.05
N ILE A 4 13.95 -54.19 -32.13
CA ILE A 4 14.40 -53.60 -33.39
C ILE A 4 15.39 -54.57 -34.04
N LYS A 5 15.01 -55.18 -35.18
CA LYS A 5 15.82 -56.22 -35.85
C LYS A 5 16.48 -55.72 -37.13
N THR A 6 16.02 -54.60 -37.68
CA THR A 6 16.53 -54.06 -38.95
C THR A 6 16.96 -52.60 -38.85
N SER A 7 17.84 -52.17 -39.76
CA SER A 7 18.35 -50.79 -39.80
C SER A 7 17.28 -49.74 -40.15
N VAL A 8 16.17 -50.17 -40.77
CA VAL A 8 15.02 -49.32 -41.11
C VAL A 8 14.17 -49.04 -39.87
N GLU A 9 13.82 -50.09 -39.11
CA GLU A 9 13.11 -49.97 -37.84
C GLU A 9 13.89 -49.12 -36.83
N LEU A 10 15.23 -49.24 -36.82
CA LEU A 10 16.07 -48.42 -35.95
C LEU A 10 15.98 -46.93 -36.28
N LYS A 11 16.01 -46.58 -37.57
CA LYS A 11 15.88 -45.18 -38.00
C LYS A 11 14.51 -44.60 -37.70
N GLU A 12 13.46 -45.41 -37.83
CA GLU A 12 12.09 -44.99 -37.52
C GLU A 12 11.91 -44.79 -36.01
N ALA A 13 12.44 -45.70 -35.19
CA ALA A 13 12.45 -45.54 -33.74
C ALA A 13 13.24 -44.31 -33.28
N ILE A 14 14.40 -44.04 -33.87
CA ILE A 14 15.19 -42.82 -33.59
C ILE A 14 14.37 -41.58 -33.92
N LYS A 15 13.74 -41.53 -35.10
CA LYS A 15 12.93 -40.39 -35.51
C LYS A 15 11.72 -40.16 -34.59
N LEU A 16 11.09 -41.23 -34.12
CA LEU A 16 9.99 -41.16 -33.15
C LEU A 16 10.48 -40.64 -31.79
N LEU A 17 11.62 -41.14 -31.31
CA LEU A 17 12.24 -40.67 -30.07
C LEU A 17 12.70 -39.21 -30.16
N GLU A 18 13.22 -38.77 -31.30
CA GLU A 18 13.57 -37.36 -31.54
C GLU A 18 12.35 -36.45 -31.45
N LEU A 19 11.23 -36.84 -32.08
CA LEU A 19 9.96 -36.11 -31.98
C LEU A 19 9.45 -36.05 -30.54
N GLU A 20 9.48 -37.18 -29.83
CA GLU A 20 9.06 -37.25 -28.43
C GLU A 20 9.96 -36.37 -27.54
N HIS A 21 11.27 -36.39 -27.77
CA HIS A 21 12.23 -35.59 -27.04
C HIS A 21 12.04 -34.08 -27.30
N THR A 22 11.81 -33.67 -28.54
CA THR A 22 11.48 -32.29 -28.88
C THR A 22 10.20 -31.84 -28.19
N TYR A 23 9.14 -32.66 -28.23
CA TYR A 23 7.87 -32.35 -27.56
C TYR A 23 8.03 -32.22 -26.04
N LYS A 24 8.72 -33.17 -25.39
CA LYS A 24 9.02 -33.11 -23.95
C LYS A 24 9.84 -31.86 -23.59
N GLY A 25 10.80 -31.50 -24.43
CA GLY A 25 11.60 -30.28 -24.25
C GLY A 25 10.76 -29.00 -24.32
N GLN A 26 9.77 -28.94 -25.22
CA GLN A 26 8.83 -27.81 -25.28
C GLN A 26 7.93 -27.75 -24.05
N LEU A 27 7.34 -28.89 -23.65
CA LEU A 27 6.51 -28.98 -22.45
C LEU A 27 7.26 -28.54 -21.19
N LEU A 28 8.54 -28.94 -21.04
CA LEU A 28 9.36 -28.51 -19.91
C LEU A 28 9.59 -27.00 -19.89
N LYS A 29 9.82 -26.38 -21.07
CA LYS A 29 9.96 -24.92 -21.18
C LYS A 29 8.68 -24.20 -20.76
N GLU A 30 7.53 -24.70 -21.18
CA GLU A 30 6.23 -24.13 -20.79
C GLU A 30 6.00 -24.24 -19.29
N GLN A 31 6.27 -25.41 -18.69
CA GLN A 31 6.17 -25.58 -17.25
C GLN A 31 7.13 -24.68 -16.48
N LEU A 32 8.36 -24.52 -16.96
CA LEU A 32 9.32 -23.58 -16.37
C LEU A 32 8.83 -22.13 -16.44
N LEU A 33 8.25 -21.70 -17.56
CA LEU A 33 7.67 -20.37 -17.68
C LEU A 33 6.50 -20.18 -16.71
N LEU A 34 5.62 -21.16 -16.57
CA LEU A 34 4.51 -21.11 -15.62
C LEU A 34 4.97 -21.06 -14.16
N VAL A 35 5.97 -21.88 -13.79
CA VAL A 35 6.57 -21.86 -12.45
C VAL A 35 7.29 -20.54 -12.20
N HIS A 36 8.05 -20.04 -13.18
CA HIS A 36 8.70 -18.74 -13.08
C HIS A 36 7.67 -17.61 -12.90
N GLU A 37 6.57 -17.66 -13.65
CA GLU A 37 5.47 -16.70 -13.53
C GLU A 37 4.80 -16.80 -12.16
N SER A 38 4.51 -18.00 -11.66
CA SER A 38 3.85 -18.19 -10.36
C SER A 38 4.73 -17.78 -9.18
N LEU A 39 6.05 -17.92 -9.30
CA LEU A 39 7.02 -17.47 -8.29
C LEU A 39 7.24 -15.96 -8.28
N LYS A 40 6.72 -15.21 -9.26
CA LYS A 40 6.80 -13.75 -9.22
C LYS A 40 6.06 -13.22 -7.99
N PRO A 41 6.65 -12.27 -7.23
CA PRO A 41 6.03 -11.73 -6.03
C PRO A 41 4.60 -11.22 -6.25
N ALA A 42 4.33 -10.62 -7.41
CA ALA A 42 3.00 -10.13 -7.77
C ALA A 42 1.95 -11.26 -7.84
N ASN A 43 2.32 -12.42 -8.40
CA ASN A 43 1.42 -13.56 -8.52
C ASN A 43 1.25 -14.32 -7.20
N LEU A 44 2.31 -14.37 -6.37
CA LEU A 44 2.24 -14.87 -5.00
C LEU A 44 1.33 -14.01 -4.11
N ILE A 45 1.45 -12.69 -4.19
CA ILE A 45 0.56 -11.77 -3.46
C ILE A 45 -0.88 -11.94 -3.96
N LYS A 46 -1.08 -12.06 -5.27
CA LYS A 46 -2.40 -12.28 -5.85
C LYS A 46 -3.05 -13.57 -5.37
N SER A 47 -2.30 -14.68 -5.31
CA SER A 47 -2.83 -15.96 -4.81
C SER A 47 -3.15 -15.90 -3.32
N VAL A 48 -2.29 -15.26 -2.51
CA VAL A 48 -2.57 -15.06 -1.08
C VAL A 48 -3.81 -14.21 -0.87
N ILE A 49 -3.97 -13.11 -1.63
CA ILE A 49 -5.17 -12.26 -1.52
C ILE A 49 -6.43 -13.04 -1.92
N SER A 50 -6.40 -13.80 -3.02
CA SER A 50 -7.57 -14.59 -3.44
C SER A 50 -7.95 -15.64 -2.39
N ASP A 51 -6.96 -16.32 -1.80
CA ASP A 51 -7.17 -17.34 -0.77
C ASP A 51 -7.72 -16.73 0.52
N VAL A 52 -7.21 -15.55 0.90
CA VAL A 52 -7.72 -14.79 2.05
C VAL A 52 -9.16 -14.33 1.82
N THR A 53 -9.48 -13.78 0.64
CA THR A 53 -10.86 -13.31 0.35
C THR A 53 -11.89 -14.43 0.30
N SER A 54 -11.45 -15.67 0.05
CA SER A 54 -12.32 -16.85 -0.01
C SER A 54 -12.63 -17.44 1.38
N SER A 55 -11.93 -17.00 2.43
CA SER A 55 -12.10 -17.51 3.80
C SER A 55 -12.37 -16.37 4.79
N PRO A 56 -13.58 -16.27 5.36
CA PRO A 56 -13.93 -15.23 6.33
C PRO A 56 -12.98 -15.17 7.54
N TYR A 57 -12.47 -16.32 7.98
CA TYR A 57 -11.51 -16.43 9.09
C TYR A 57 -10.15 -15.80 8.77
N LEU A 58 -9.67 -15.96 7.53
CA LEU A 58 -8.38 -15.38 7.11
C LEU A 58 -8.47 -13.87 6.92
N VAL A 59 -9.64 -13.36 6.49
CA VAL A 59 -9.89 -11.92 6.39
C VAL A 59 -9.75 -11.27 7.76
N ASP A 60 -10.41 -11.81 8.80
CA ASP A 60 -10.33 -11.24 10.16
C ASP A 60 -8.90 -11.24 10.70
N ASN A 61 -8.15 -12.33 10.50
CA ASN A 61 -6.75 -12.39 10.93
C ASN A 61 -5.84 -11.42 10.16
N LEU A 62 -6.05 -11.25 8.84
CA LEU A 62 -5.29 -10.30 8.03
C LEU A 62 -5.62 -8.85 8.40
N LEU A 63 -6.89 -8.55 8.70
CA LEU A 63 -7.30 -7.24 9.20
C LEU A 63 -6.63 -6.95 10.55
N GLY A 64 -6.65 -7.90 11.49
CA GLY A 64 -5.95 -7.79 12.77
C GLY A 64 -4.45 -7.54 12.60
N ALA A 65 -3.78 -8.28 11.70
CA ALA A 65 -2.37 -8.09 11.40
C ALA A 65 -2.09 -6.73 10.73
N THR A 66 -2.92 -6.32 9.78
CA THR A 66 -2.78 -5.03 9.07
C THR A 66 -2.97 -3.86 10.03
N VAL A 67 -3.97 -3.94 10.90
CA VAL A 67 -4.19 -2.95 11.96
C VAL A 67 -3.02 -2.94 12.95
N GLY A 68 -2.50 -4.11 13.35
CA GLY A 68 -1.31 -4.23 14.20
C GLY A 68 -0.05 -3.61 13.58
N LEU A 69 0.17 -3.84 12.28
CA LEU A 69 1.29 -3.27 11.54
C LEU A 69 1.13 -1.76 11.33
N ALA A 70 -0.06 -1.30 10.96
CA ALA A 70 -0.35 0.11 10.77
C ALA A 70 -0.23 0.87 12.11
N SER A 71 -0.83 0.35 13.17
CA SER A 71 -0.73 0.94 14.52
C SER A 71 0.70 0.90 15.05
N GLY A 72 1.46 -0.18 14.83
CA GLY A 72 2.87 -0.29 15.20
C GLY A 72 3.76 0.68 14.40
N TYR A 73 3.49 0.87 13.11
CA TYR A 73 4.18 1.84 12.26
C TYR A 73 3.86 3.28 12.70
N LEU A 74 2.58 3.60 12.91
CA LEU A 74 2.16 4.89 13.46
C LEU A 74 2.79 5.14 14.83
N THR A 75 2.81 4.13 15.70
CA THR A 75 3.45 4.20 17.01
C THR A 75 4.94 4.48 16.86
N ARG A 76 5.66 3.76 15.97
CA ARG A 76 7.08 4.00 15.70
C ARG A 76 7.32 5.41 15.14
N VAL A 77 6.49 5.88 14.23
CA VAL A 77 6.55 7.25 13.69
C VAL A 77 6.35 8.27 14.81
N VAL A 78 5.45 8.01 15.75
CA VAL A 78 5.17 8.90 16.89
C VAL A 78 6.25 8.83 17.99
N THR A 79 6.87 7.67 18.20
CA THR A 79 7.77 7.42 19.35
C THR A 79 9.26 7.52 19.03
N VAL A 80 9.70 7.10 17.83
CA VAL A 80 11.14 6.88 17.53
C VAL A 80 11.74 7.97 16.62
N GLY A 81 10.96 8.63 15.77
CA GLY A 81 11.52 9.53 14.74
C GLY A 81 10.96 10.95 14.78
N SER A 82 11.66 11.91 15.41
CA SER A 82 11.61 13.37 15.13
C SER A 82 10.24 13.99 14.76
N THR A 83 9.13 13.47 15.33
CA THR A 83 7.76 13.72 14.86
C THR A 83 7.05 14.82 15.63
N GLY A 84 7.79 15.63 16.38
CA GLY A 84 7.25 16.87 16.90
C GLY A 84 6.53 17.64 15.79
N ASN A 85 7.05 17.63 14.57
CA ASN A 85 6.48 18.43 13.48
C ASN A 85 5.27 17.80 12.77
N ALA A 86 5.19 16.49 12.53
CA ALA A 86 4.09 15.91 11.77
C ALA A 86 2.79 15.87 12.58
N PHE A 87 2.86 15.36 13.82
CA PHE A 87 1.71 15.31 14.70
C PHE A 87 1.25 16.72 15.15
N LYS A 88 2.19 17.63 15.50
CA LYS A 88 1.82 19.02 15.82
C LYS A 88 1.26 19.77 14.60
N LYS A 89 1.72 19.49 13.37
CA LYS A 89 1.10 20.05 12.16
C LYS A 89 -0.33 19.56 11.99
N LEU A 90 -0.57 18.26 12.17
CA LEU A 90 -1.91 17.70 12.06
C LEU A 90 -2.86 18.32 13.10
N LEU A 91 -2.44 18.36 14.37
CA LEU A 91 -3.21 18.99 15.44
C LEU A 91 -3.39 20.50 15.21
N GLY A 92 -2.34 21.19 14.76
CA GLY A 92 -2.38 22.61 14.41
C GLY A 92 -3.36 22.90 13.28
N THR A 93 -3.41 22.06 12.24
CA THR A 93 -4.37 22.19 11.14
C THR A 93 -5.80 21.93 11.60
N ILE A 94 -6.04 20.93 12.46
CA ILE A 94 -7.38 20.65 13.02
C ILE A 94 -7.84 21.81 13.89
N LEU A 95 -6.98 22.30 14.79
CA LEU A 95 -7.28 23.45 15.65
C LEU A 95 -7.51 24.71 14.82
N GLN A 96 -6.66 24.98 13.84
CA GLN A 96 -6.80 26.10 12.92
C GLN A 96 -8.13 26.02 12.16
N PHE A 97 -8.50 24.84 11.66
CA PHE A 97 -9.75 24.65 10.93
C PHE A 97 -10.96 24.87 11.86
N GLY A 98 -10.93 24.31 13.08
CA GLY A 98 -11.99 24.52 14.08
C GLY A 98 -12.16 25.98 14.46
N VAL A 99 -11.07 26.67 14.81
CA VAL A 99 -11.08 28.10 15.14
C VAL A 99 -11.52 28.93 13.94
N THR A 100 -11.01 28.65 12.74
CA THR A 100 -11.37 29.39 11.51
C THR A 100 -12.85 29.24 11.18
N ASN A 101 -13.43 28.06 11.37
CA ASN A 101 -14.84 27.82 11.07
C ASN A 101 -15.76 28.53 12.08
N VAL A 102 -15.38 28.56 13.36
CA VAL A 102 -16.09 29.33 14.40
C VAL A 102 -15.94 30.84 14.18
N VAL A 103 -14.75 31.31 13.83
CA VAL A 103 -14.47 32.73 13.53
C VAL A 103 -15.21 33.19 12.27
N ALA A 104 -15.26 32.37 11.22
CA ALA A 104 -16.00 32.67 9.99
C ALA A 104 -17.51 32.80 10.26
N GLN A 105 -18.06 31.96 11.13
CA GLN A 105 -19.49 32.02 11.53
C GLN A 105 -19.81 33.19 12.47
N HIS A 106 -18.83 33.76 13.18
CA HIS A 106 -19.00 34.87 14.13
C HIS A 106 -18.13 36.08 13.78
N THR A 107 -18.14 36.45 12.49
CA THR A 107 -17.31 37.52 11.93
C THR A 107 -17.54 38.88 12.59
N ASP A 108 -18.77 39.21 12.99
CA ASP A 108 -19.10 40.53 13.56
C ASP A 108 -18.62 40.70 15.01
N THR A 109 -18.60 39.62 15.79
CA THR A 109 -18.07 39.61 17.17
C THR A 109 -16.54 39.75 17.16
N ILE A 110 -15.85 39.11 16.23
CA ILE A 110 -14.39 39.23 16.10
C ILE A 110 -13.99 40.61 15.57
N LYS A 111 -14.75 41.19 14.62
CA LYS A 111 -14.52 42.57 14.16
C LYS A 111 -14.65 43.58 15.28
N SER A 112 -15.67 43.46 16.13
CA SER A 112 -15.86 44.36 17.28
C SER A 112 -14.80 44.18 18.36
N ILE A 113 -14.36 42.94 18.65
CA ILE A 113 -13.23 42.67 19.56
C ILE A 113 -11.91 43.23 18.98
N GLY A 114 -11.63 43.00 17.70
CA GLY A 114 -10.43 43.54 17.04
C GLY A 114 -10.44 45.06 17.01
N GLN A 115 -11.60 45.67 16.77
CA GLN A 115 -11.77 47.13 16.78
C GLN A 115 -11.69 47.71 18.19
N PHE A 116 -12.18 46.99 19.21
CA PHE A 116 -12.02 47.35 20.62
C PHE A 116 -10.55 47.31 21.05
N ILE A 117 -9.83 46.24 20.70
CA ILE A 117 -8.40 46.10 21.00
C ILE A 117 -7.59 47.17 20.25
N TYR A 118 -7.86 47.42 18.97
CA TYR A 118 -7.18 48.45 18.19
C TYR A 118 -7.42 49.86 18.77
N GLN A 119 -8.66 50.17 19.14
CA GLN A 119 -8.98 51.50 19.68
C GLN A 119 -8.44 51.70 21.10
N HIS A 120 -8.39 50.65 21.92
CA HIS A 120 -7.98 50.79 23.32
C HIS A 120 -6.46 50.69 23.50
N PHE A 121 -5.79 49.83 22.72
CA PHE A 121 -4.34 49.59 22.86
C PHE A 121 -3.48 50.28 21.80
N LEU A 122 -3.94 50.44 20.56
CA LEU A 122 -3.13 51.04 19.48
C LEU A 122 -3.43 52.53 19.23
N LYS A 123 -4.64 53.01 19.57
CA LYS A 123 -5.04 54.41 19.36
C LYS A 123 -4.86 55.31 20.60
N GLY A 124 -4.70 54.72 21.79
CA GLY A 124 -4.47 55.44 23.04
C GLY A 124 -3.07 56.06 23.19
N GLU A 125 -2.08 55.62 22.40
CA GLU A 125 -0.70 56.10 22.48
C GLU A 125 -0.46 57.45 21.76
N ASN A 126 -1.44 57.97 21.01
CA ASN A 126 -1.31 59.20 20.21
C ASN A 126 -2.26 60.33 20.66
N ARG A 127 -2.58 60.40 21.95
CA ARG A 127 -3.32 61.53 22.56
C ARG A 127 -2.72 61.93 23.91
N ASN A 128 -1.49 62.43 23.87
CA ASN A 128 -0.94 63.31 24.91
C ASN A 128 -0.20 64.47 24.21
N THR A 129 -0.97 65.48 23.83
CA THR A 129 -0.55 66.89 23.76
C THR A 129 -1.64 67.70 24.44
#